data_AF-A0A101X765-F1
#
_entry.id   AF-A0A101X765-F1
#
_cell.length_a   1.000
_cell.length_b   1.000
_cell.length_c   1.000
_cell.angle_alpha   90.00
_cell.angle_beta   90.00
_cell.angle_gamma   90.00
#
_symmetry.space_group_name_H-M   'P 1'
#
loop_
_entity.id
_entity.type
_entity.pdbx_description
1 polymer ?
#
loop_
_entity_poly.entity_id
_entity_poly.type
_entity_poly.pdbx_seq_one_letter_code
_entity_poly.pdbx_strand_id
1 'polypeptide(L)'
;MSSQYNECIRLLKEVLERLESIEGELDLIKEEIGELRSQGRSKAVAYHESPQGGRGLIKAISDNLFLDTRDVMAKRLLKRLIDNGKVVLLRDESANREVVTTKEVIKNLLGKLPISINEIDKLSDREYELLLILNRLGYVLLRDNKYVVSEASKEFI
;
A
#
# COMPACT_ATOMS: atom_id res chain seq x y z
N MET A 1 40.20 15.62 -20.92
CA MET A 1 39.60 14.28 -20.75
C MET A 1 38.44 14.25 -19.74
N SER A 2 38.41 15.11 -18.72
CA SER A 2 37.35 15.18 -17.70
C SER A 2 35.98 15.69 -18.20
N SER A 3 35.95 16.54 -19.25
CA SER A 3 34.70 17.12 -19.79
C SER A 3 33.78 16.07 -20.44
N GLN A 4 34.33 15.20 -21.30
CA GLN A 4 33.56 14.14 -21.97
C GLN A 4 33.02 13.11 -20.98
N TYR A 5 33.74 12.83 -19.89
CA TYR A 5 33.31 11.89 -18.86
C TYR A 5 32.08 12.43 -18.08
N ASN A 6 32.09 13.72 -17.75
CA ASN A 6 30.96 14.39 -17.09
C ASN A 6 29.73 14.47 -18.01
N GLU A 7 29.93 14.68 -19.30
CA GLU A 7 28.85 14.71 -20.29
C GLU A 7 28.23 13.32 -20.49
N CYS A 8 29.05 12.27 -20.49
CA CYS A 8 28.58 10.89 -20.54
C CYS A 8 27.75 10.51 -19.30
N ILE A 9 28.19 10.92 -18.10
CA ILE A 9 27.42 10.72 -16.85
C ILE A 9 26.08 11.46 -16.88
N ARG A 10 26.05 12.69 -17.42
CA ARG A 10 24.81 13.47 -17.55
C ARG A 10 23.82 12.77 -18.47
N LEU A 11 24.27 12.31 -19.63
CA LEU A 11 23.43 11.57 -20.59
C LEU A 11 22.94 10.25 -19.98
N LEU A 12 23.77 9.54 -19.22
CA LEU A 12 23.36 8.31 -18.55
C LEU A 12 22.23 8.56 -17.54
N LYS A 13 22.33 9.63 -16.75
CA LYS A 13 21.28 10.04 -15.81
C LYS A 13 19.98 10.40 -16.53
N GLU A 14 20.08 11.14 -17.63
CA GLU A 14 18.93 11.52 -18.44
C GLU A 14 18.24 10.30 -19.07
N VAL A 15 19.03 9.31 -19.53
CA VAL A 15 18.50 8.03 -20.03
C VAL A 15 17.83 7.24 -18.91
N LEU A 16 18.40 7.21 -17.70
CA LEU A 16 17.80 6.54 -16.55
C LEU A 16 16.48 7.20 -16.13
N GLU A 17 16.41 8.54 -16.11
CA GLU A 17 15.17 9.26 -15.80
C GLU A 17 14.08 9.00 -16.85
N ARG A 18 14.45 8.93 -18.13
CA ARG A 18 13.51 8.58 -19.21
C ARG A 18 13.04 7.13 -19.10
N LEU A 19 13.93 6.20 -18.75
CA LEU A 19 13.56 4.80 -18.49
C LEU A 19 12.60 4.69 -17.32
N GLU A 20 12.86 5.39 -16.20
CA GLU A 20 11.96 5.41 -15.04
C GLU A 20 10.57 5.96 -15.41
N SER A 21 10.50 6.97 -16.29
CA SER A 21 9.23 7.49 -16.81
C SER A 21 8.48 6.45 -17.64
N ILE A 22 9.18 5.75 -18.54
CA ILE A 22 8.60 4.70 -19.39
C ILE A 22 8.12 3.51 -18.55
N GLU A 23 8.90 3.09 -17.55
CA GLU A 23 8.52 2.03 -16.62
C GLU A 23 7.24 2.40 -15.84
N GLY A 24 7.12 3.67 -15.43
CA GLY A 24 5.90 4.18 -14.80
C GLY A 24 4.68 4.13 -15.72
N GLU A 25 4.82 4.49 -16.99
CA GLU A 25 3.72 4.37 -17.96
C GLU A 25 3.37 2.90 -18.26
N LEU A 26 4.37 2.02 -18.34
CA LEU A 26 4.14 0.59 -18.52
C LEU A 26 3.39 -0.04 -17.35
N ASP A 27 3.64 0.41 -16.12
CA ASP A 27 2.92 -0.06 -14.94
C ASP A 27 1.44 0.37 -14.96
N LEU A 28 1.14 1.59 -15.42
CA LEU A 28 -0.24 2.06 -15.63
C LEU A 28 -0.94 1.23 -16.71
N ILE A 29 -0.28 0.99 -17.84
CA ILE A 29 -0.82 0.17 -18.92
C ILE A 29 -1.08 -1.27 -18.45
N LYS A 30 -0.19 -1.85 -17.64
CA LYS A 30 -0.39 -3.19 -17.05
C LYS A 30 -1.58 -3.24 -16.10
N GLU A 31 -1.80 -2.19 -15.30
CA GLU A 31 -2.95 -2.06 -14.39
C GLU A 31 -4.25 -1.99 -15.20
N GLU A 32 -4.30 -1.14 -16.22
CA GLU A 32 -5.46 -0.99 -17.11
C GLU A 32 -5.77 -2.30 -17.89
N ILE A 33 -4.74 -2.98 -18.40
CA ILE A 33 -4.89 -4.32 -18.99
C ILE A 33 -5.40 -5.34 -17.95
N GLY A 34 -4.96 -5.25 -16.70
CA GLY A 34 -5.41 -6.09 -15.59
C GLY A 34 -6.88 -5.88 -15.26
N GLU A 35 -7.34 -4.63 -15.21
CA GLU A 35 -8.73 -4.24 -15.00
C GLU A 35 -9.62 -4.74 -16.16
N LEU A 36 -9.19 -4.53 -17.41
CA LEU A 36 -9.90 -5.04 -18.59
C LEU A 36 -9.99 -6.58 -18.62
N ARG A 37 -8.93 -7.29 -18.18
CA ARG A 37 -8.94 -8.76 -18.08
C ARG A 37 -9.79 -9.29 -16.94
N SER A 38 -9.83 -8.59 -15.80
CA SER A 38 -10.63 -8.99 -14.62
C SER A 38 -12.11 -8.70 -14.81
N GLN A 39 -12.49 -7.69 -15.61
CA GLN A 39 -13.87 -7.50 -16.07
C GLN A 39 -14.38 -8.65 -16.96
N GLY A 40 -13.48 -9.43 -17.58
CA GLY A 40 -13.82 -10.59 -18.41
C GLY A 40 -13.77 -11.96 -17.72
N ARG A 41 -13.20 -12.08 -16.51
CA ARG A 41 -13.06 -13.36 -15.81
C ARG A 41 -13.22 -13.21 -14.30
N SER A 42 -14.40 -13.58 -13.82
CA SER A 42 -14.65 -14.01 -12.44
C SER A 42 -13.55 -14.93 -11.94
N LYS A 43 -13.04 -14.66 -10.72
CA LYS A 43 -12.33 -15.55 -9.78
C LYS A 43 -11.35 -16.57 -10.40
N ALA A 44 -10.05 -16.46 -10.08
CA ALA A 44 -9.33 -17.46 -9.25
C ALA A 44 -7.80 -17.50 -9.45
N VAL A 45 -7.17 -17.96 -8.37
CA VAL A 45 -5.92 -18.74 -8.24
C VAL A 45 -4.57 -18.00 -8.08
N ALA A 46 -4.02 -18.29 -6.90
CA ALA A 46 -2.65 -18.21 -6.42
C ALA A 46 -1.53 -18.48 -7.44
N TYR A 47 -0.35 -17.88 -7.23
CA TYR A 47 0.94 -18.56 -7.42
C TYR A 47 2.01 -17.99 -6.48
N HIS A 48 2.66 -18.93 -5.81
CA HIS A 48 3.85 -18.84 -4.98
C HIS A 48 5.08 -18.27 -5.72
N GLU A 49 6.07 -17.88 -4.91
CA GLU A 49 7.52 -17.79 -5.19
C GLU A 49 8.15 -16.48 -5.72
N SER A 50 8.99 -15.93 -4.83
CA SER A 50 10.25 -15.19 -5.02
C SER A 50 10.24 -13.68 -5.28
N PRO A 51 11.18 -12.94 -4.63
CA PRO A 51 11.18 -11.48 -4.54
C PRO A 51 12.03 -10.86 -5.65
N GLN A 52 11.69 -9.63 -6.03
CA GLN A 52 12.31 -8.78 -7.07
C GLN A 52 11.71 -8.94 -8.48
N GLY A 53 11.12 -7.85 -8.97
CA GLY A 53 10.70 -7.68 -10.36
C GLY A 53 9.20 -7.54 -10.55
N GLY A 54 8.65 -6.35 -10.29
CA GLY A 54 7.44 -5.88 -10.98
C GLY A 54 6.07 -6.34 -10.45
N ARG A 55 5.94 -6.79 -9.19
CA ARG A 55 4.62 -6.71 -8.53
C ARG A 55 4.41 -5.26 -8.12
N GLY A 56 3.52 -4.56 -8.81
CA GLY A 56 3.21 -3.15 -8.52
C GLY A 56 2.98 -2.91 -7.03
N LEU A 57 3.44 -1.78 -6.51
CA LEU A 57 3.44 -1.44 -5.08
C LEU A 57 2.05 -1.63 -4.43
N ILE A 58 0.97 -1.38 -5.16
CA ILE A 58 -0.41 -1.61 -4.71
C ILE A 58 -0.64 -3.09 -4.39
N LYS A 59 -0.22 -4.01 -5.26
CA LYS A 59 -0.36 -5.45 -5.02
C LYS A 59 0.46 -5.90 -3.81
N ALA A 60 1.67 -5.38 -3.65
CA ALA A 60 2.50 -5.68 -2.49
C ALA A 60 1.83 -5.21 -1.19
N ILE A 61 1.17 -4.05 -1.20
CA ILE A 61 0.37 -3.54 -0.08
C ILE A 61 -0.84 -4.45 0.16
N SER A 62 -1.61 -4.80 -0.86
CA SER A 62 -2.79 -5.67 -0.72
C SER A 62 -2.43 -7.05 -0.17
N ASP A 63 -1.34 -7.64 -0.63
CA ASP A 63 -0.86 -8.95 -0.17
C ASP A 63 -0.39 -8.93 1.30
N ASN A 64 0.15 -7.79 1.76
CA ASN A 64 0.71 -7.62 3.11
C ASN A 64 -0.19 -6.82 4.07
N LEU A 65 -1.35 -6.36 3.59
CA LEU A 65 -2.25 -5.36 4.18
C LEU A 65 -1.65 -3.96 4.31
N PHE A 66 -0.39 -3.84 4.71
CA PHE A 66 0.34 -2.58 4.76
C PHE A 66 1.84 -2.81 4.68
N LEU A 67 2.57 -1.77 4.30
CA LEU A 67 4.02 -1.73 4.28
C LEU A 67 4.52 -0.53 5.09
N ASP A 68 5.64 -0.66 5.78
CA ASP A 68 6.32 0.48 6.38
C ASP A 68 6.90 1.38 5.28
N THR A 69 6.70 2.70 5.40
CA THR A 69 7.18 3.64 4.37
C THR A 69 8.68 3.56 4.19
N ARG A 70 9.42 3.19 5.23
CA ARG A 70 10.89 3.03 5.23
C ARG A 70 11.34 1.91 4.30
N ASP A 71 10.57 0.83 4.23
CA ASP A 71 10.90 -0.39 3.47
C ASP A 71 10.56 -0.29 1.98
N VAL A 72 9.76 0.72 1.59
CA VAL A 72 9.40 0.93 0.18
C VAL A 72 10.56 1.58 -0.58
N MET A 73 11.18 0.85 -1.51
CA MET A 73 12.30 1.38 -2.31
C MET A 73 11.87 2.46 -3.32
N ALA A 74 10.70 2.30 -3.95
CA ALA A 74 10.18 3.21 -4.98
C ALA A 74 9.49 4.46 -4.38
N LYS A 75 10.26 5.34 -3.72
CA LYS A 75 9.71 6.52 -3.00
C LYS A 75 8.91 7.48 -3.90
N ARG A 76 9.36 7.69 -5.15
CA ARG A 76 8.67 8.57 -6.12
C ARG A 76 7.30 8.01 -6.51
N LEU A 77 7.24 6.72 -6.82
CA LEU A 77 5.99 6.02 -7.13
C LEU A 77 5.05 6.05 -5.92
N LEU A 78 5.54 5.73 -4.73
CA LEU A 78 4.75 5.79 -3.51
C LEU A 78 4.13 7.18 -3.30
N LYS A 79 4.93 8.24 -3.45
CA LYS A 79 4.44 9.62 -3.37
C LYS A 79 3.31 9.88 -4.37
N ARG A 80 3.48 9.51 -5.64
CA ARG A 80 2.42 9.66 -6.66
C ARG A 80 1.15 8.89 -6.30
N LEU A 81 1.27 7.68 -5.77
CA LEU A 81 0.12 6.87 -5.37
C LEU A 81 -0.64 7.46 -4.17
N ILE A 82 0.08 8.07 -3.23
CA ILE A 82 -0.51 8.83 -2.11
C ILE A 82 -1.21 10.09 -2.64
N ASP A 83 -0.50 10.87 -3.47
CA ASP A 83 -1.03 12.13 -4.03
C ASP A 83 -2.30 11.89 -4.88
N ASN A 84 -2.36 10.75 -5.59
CA ASN A 84 -3.53 10.34 -6.38
C ASN A 84 -4.60 9.60 -5.55
N GLY A 85 -4.42 9.44 -4.23
CA GLY A 85 -5.38 8.81 -3.33
C GLY A 85 -5.56 7.29 -3.50
N LYS A 86 -4.71 6.63 -4.31
CA LYS A 86 -4.69 5.17 -4.49
C LYS A 86 -4.16 4.45 -3.24
N VAL A 87 -3.25 5.10 -2.52
CA VAL A 87 -2.63 4.60 -1.29
C VAL A 87 -2.90 5.58 -0.16
N VAL A 88 -3.22 5.05 1.02
CA VAL A 88 -3.43 5.80 2.26
C VAL A 88 -2.15 5.75 3.07
N LEU A 89 -1.67 6.91 3.50
CA LEU A 89 -0.57 7.03 4.45
C LEU A 89 -1.14 7.15 5.87
N LEU A 90 -0.79 6.21 6.74
CA LEU A 90 -1.14 6.21 8.15
C LEU A 90 0.10 6.61 8.97
N ARG A 91 0.06 7.79 9.59
CA ARG A 91 1.15 8.33 10.42
C ARG A 91 0.84 8.18 11.89
N ASP A 92 1.41 7.16 12.51
CA ASP A 92 1.31 6.92 13.94
C ASP A 92 2.42 7.66 14.68
N GLU A 93 2.12 8.89 15.10
CA GLU A 93 3.07 9.73 15.84
C GLU A 93 3.45 9.13 17.20
N SER A 94 2.53 8.40 17.84
CA SER A 94 2.77 7.77 19.14
C SER A 94 3.81 6.65 19.05
N ALA A 95 3.84 5.93 17.93
CA ALA A 95 4.80 4.87 17.66
C ALA A 95 5.99 5.33 16.78
N ASN A 96 6.03 6.60 16.37
CA ASN A 96 6.97 7.13 15.38
C ASN A 96 7.09 6.22 14.13
N ARG A 97 5.92 5.78 13.64
CA ARG A 97 5.79 4.80 12.57
C ARG A 97 4.90 5.34 11.47
N GLU A 98 5.33 5.16 10.24
CA GLU A 98 4.55 5.51 9.06
C GLU A 98 4.34 4.26 8.22
N VAL A 99 3.08 3.91 8.00
CA VAL A 99 2.72 2.77 7.16
C VAL A 99 1.82 3.20 6.02
N VAL A 100 1.87 2.46 4.93
CA VAL A 100 1.03 2.69 3.74
C VAL A 100 0.14 1.49 3.49
N THR A 101 -1.13 1.76 3.24
CA THR A 101 -2.16 0.75 2.97
C THR A 101 -3.08 1.23 1.84
N THR A 102 -4.07 0.45 1.44
CA THR A 102 -5.11 0.88 0.50
C THR A 102 -6.44 1.10 1.22
N LYS A 103 -7.32 1.93 0.66
CA LYS A 103 -8.68 2.10 1.20
C LYS A 103 -9.44 0.79 1.27
N GLU A 104 -9.24 -0.09 0.30
CA GLU A 104 -9.87 -1.41 0.25
C GLU A 104 -9.45 -2.29 1.44
N VAL A 105 -8.16 -2.33 1.77
CA VAL A 105 -7.68 -3.07 2.95
C VAL A 105 -8.30 -2.53 4.23
N ILE A 106 -8.33 -1.20 4.40
CA ILE A 106 -8.96 -0.57 5.56
C ILE A 106 -10.45 -0.94 5.62
N LYS A 107 -11.20 -0.79 4.51
CA LYS A 107 -12.61 -1.15 4.42
C LYS A 107 -12.86 -2.61 4.80
N ASN A 108 -12.05 -3.54 4.29
CA ASN A 108 -12.18 -4.96 4.58
C ASN A 108 -11.97 -5.26 6.07
N LEU A 109 -11.00 -4.60 6.71
CA LEU A 109 -10.78 -4.75 8.15
C LEU A 109 -11.92 -4.12 8.97
N LEU A 110 -12.33 -2.88 8.64
CA LEU A 110 -13.43 -2.20 9.30
C LEU A 110 -14.76 -2.97 9.17
N GLY A 111 -14.98 -3.66 8.05
CA GLY A 111 -16.14 -4.52 7.83
C GLY A 111 -16.22 -5.75 8.75
N LYS A 112 -15.13 -6.11 9.42
CA LYS A 112 -15.11 -7.17 10.45
C LYS A 112 -15.49 -6.65 11.84
N LEU A 113 -15.61 -5.33 12.00
CA LEU A 113 -15.97 -4.71 13.28
C LEU A 113 -17.50 -4.62 13.41
N PRO A 114 -18.06 -4.77 14.63
CA PRO A 114 -17.36 -4.85 15.90
C PRO A 114 -16.77 -6.23 16.20
N ILE A 115 -15.55 -6.27 16.75
CA ILE A 115 -14.88 -7.52 17.19
C ILE A 115 -14.51 -7.44 18.67
N SER A 116 -14.78 -8.51 19.43
CA SER A 116 -14.43 -8.59 20.86
C SER A 116 -12.92 -8.82 21.05
N ILE A 117 -12.36 -8.33 22.17
CA ILE A 117 -10.97 -8.66 22.55
C ILE A 117 -10.77 -10.18 22.65
N ASN A 118 -11.80 -10.90 23.08
CA ASN A 118 -11.75 -12.37 23.20
C ASN A 118 -11.84 -13.10 21.86
N GLU A 119 -12.04 -12.38 20.75
CA GLU A 119 -12.17 -12.93 19.40
C GLU A 119 -11.08 -12.39 18.45
N ILE A 120 -10.04 -11.76 19.00
CA ILE A 120 -8.91 -11.22 18.21
C ILE A 120 -8.18 -12.34 17.45
N ASP A 121 -8.21 -13.56 17.97
CA ASP A 121 -7.64 -14.77 17.33
C ASP A 121 -8.25 -15.09 15.97
N LYS A 122 -9.42 -14.51 15.63
CA LYS A 122 -10.03 -14.61 14.30
C LYS A 122 -9.37 -13.70 13.26
N LEU A 123 -8.57 -12.72 13.69
CA LEU A 123 -7.78 -11.86 12.81
C LEU A 123 -6.39 -12.48 12.60
N SER A 124 -5.84 -12.34 11.40
CA SER A 124 -4.42 -12.63 11.21
C SER A 124 -3.55 -11.63 11.99
N ASP A 125 -2.29 -12.00 12.29
CA ASP A 125 -1.35 -11.12 12.99
C ASP A 125 -1.23 -9.73 12.33
N ARG A 126 -1.18 -9.70 10.99
CA ARG A 126 -1.13 -8.47 10.20
C ARG A 126 -2.41 -7.64 10.30
N GLU A 127 -3.57 -8.29 10.32
CA GLU A 127 -4.86 -7.60 10.51
C GLU A 127 -4.96 -6.99 11.90
N TYR A 128 -4.51 -7.73 12.92
CA TYR A 128 -4.49 -7.24 14.29
C TYR A 128 -3.51 -6.07 14.45
N GLU A 129 -2.32 -6.14 13.84
CA GLU A 129 -1.36 -5.04 13.86
C GLU A 129 -1.94 -3.78 13.20
N LEU A 130 -2.60 -3.92 12.04
CA LEU A 130 -3.29 -2.81 11.38
C LEU A 130 -4.44 -2.26 12.23
N LEU A 131 -5.21 -3.13 12.91
CA LEU A 131 -6.27 -2.74 13.83
C LEU A 131 -5.73 -1.85 14.96
N LEU A 132 -4.57 -2.22 15.54
CA LEU A 132 -3.94 -1.45 16.60
C LEU A 132 -3.44 -0.08 16.11
N ILE A 133 -2.90 -0.01 14.88
CA ILE A 133 -2.54 1.26 14.24
C ILE A 133 -3.78 2.14 14.07
N LEU A 134 -4.85 1.59 13.48
CA LEU A 134 -6.11 2.32 13.30
C LEU A 134 -6.75 2.75 14.64
N ASN A 135 -6.55 1.96 15.70
CA ASN A 135 -7.02 2.34 17.04
C ASN A 135 -6.26 3.57 17.57
N ARG A 136 -4.92 3.55 17.52
CA ARG A 136 -4.10 4.68 17.98
C ARG A 136 -4.36 5.97 17.18
N LEU A 137 -4.71 5.83 15.90
CA LEU A 137 -5.09 6.95 15.04
C LEU A 137 -6.55 7.41 15.25
N GLY A 138 -7.32 6.74 16.10
CA GLY A 138 -8.70 7.12 16.43
C GLY A 138 -9.74 6.70 15.39
N TYR A 139 -9.37 5.91 14.39
CA TYR A 139 -10.29 5.34 13.39
C TYR A 139 -11.09 4.18 13.96
N VAL A 140 -10.50 3.44 14.90
CA VAL A 140 -11.14 2.37 15.66
C VAL A 140 -11.08 2.72 17.13
N LEU A 141 -12.13 2.42 17.89
CA LEU A 141 -12.17 2.67 19.33
C LEU A 141 -12.40 1.36 20.08
N LEU A 142 -11.74 1.21 21.22
CA LEU A 142 -12.04 0.12 22.15
C LEU A 142 -13.15 0.58 23.11
N ARG A 143 -14.35 -0.01 22.99
CA ARG A 143 -15.51 0.28 23.84
C ARG A 143 -16.15 -1.03 24.29
N ASP A 144 -16.50 -1.14 25.57
CA ASP A 144 -17.16 -2.32 26.13
C ASP A 144 -16.45 -3.64 25.75
N ASN A 145 -15.12 -3.64 25.81
CA ASN A 145 -14.27 -4.78 25.44
C ASN A 145 -14.37 -5.22 23.96
N LYS A 146 -14.80 -4.31 23.07
CA LYS A 146 -14.91 -4.53 21.62
C LYS A 146 -14.27 -3.38 20.85
N TYR A 147 -13.59 -3.71 19.77
CA TYR A 147 -13.15 -2.72 18.80
C TYR A 147 -14.34 -2.35 17.91
N VAL A 148 -14.64 -1.05 17.81
CA VAL A 148 -15.74 -0.49 17.02
C VAL A 148 -15.22 0.58 16.07
N VAL A 149 -15.90 0.75 14.93
CA VAL A 149 -15.59 1.81 13.96
C VAL A 149 -15.91 3.18 14.58
N SER A 150 -15.03 4.15 14.42
CA SER A 150 -15.27 5.55 14.82
C SER A 150 -15.82 6.38 13.66
N GLU A 151 -16.36 7.56 13.97
CA GLU A 151 -16.81 8.53 12.96
C GLU A 151 -15.67 9.01 12.04
N ALA A 152 -14.43 9.05 12.54
CA ALA A 152 -13.27 9.45 11.74
C ALA A 152 -12.99 8.46 10.60
N SER A 153 -13.37 7.19 10.74
CA SER A 153 -13.19 6.17 9.70
C SER A 153 -14.03 6.40 8.44
N LYS A 154 -15.00 7.32 8.47
CA LYS A 154 -15.86 7.62 7.32
C LYS A 154 -15.08 8.15 6.12
N GLU A 155 -13.89 8.70 6.29
CA GLU A 155 -13.04 9.13 5.17
C GLU A 155 -12.59 7.98 4.25
N PHE A 156 -12.64 6.75 4.78
CA PHE A 156 -12.29 5.54 4.05
C PHE A 156 -13.49 4.86 3.41
N ILE A 157 -14.72 5.23 3.75
CA ILE A 157 -15.97 4.56 3.33
C ILE A 157 -16.51 5.17 2.05
#